data_AF-A0A351HTK4-F1
#
_entry.id   AF-A0A351HTK4-F1
#
_cell.length_a   1.000
_cell.length_b   1.000
_cell.length_c   1.000
_cell.angle_alpha   90.00
_cell.angle_beta   90.00
_cell.angle_gamma   90.00
#
_symmetry.space_group_name_H-M   'P 1'
#
loop_
_entity.id
_entity.type
_entity.pdbx_description
1 polymer ?
#
loop_
_entity_poly.entity_id
_entity_poly.type
_entity_poly.pdbx_seq_one_letter_code
_entity_poly.pdbx_strand_id
1 'polypeptide(L)'
;SQNFVDFTTPVIKLNQLSPEELFILMERLCELHSAHYNYDCRLGEHELTVFLKTVVSRLGADQLLTPREITRDFLGLLNILYQNPETSFDALMNEQNYTVKSAESDPETINSDHDDLFAEFDI
;
A
#
# COMPACT_ATOMS: atom_id res chain seq x y z
N SER A 1 -25.80 -4.71 37.03
CA SER A 1 -24.51 -5.26 36.59
C SER A 1 -23.71 -4.11 36.00
N GLN A 2 -22.62 -3.68 36.64
CA GLN A 2 -21.77 -2.61 36.11
C GLN A 2 -20.78 -3.22 35.11
N ASN A 3 -20.79 -2.75 33.87
CA ASN A 3 -19.77 -3.08 32.87
C ASN A 3 -18.51 -2.25 33.17
N PHE A 4 -17.41 -2.93 33.49
CA PHE A 4 -16.09 -2.32 33.56
C PHE A 4 -15.51 -2.30 32.15
N VAL A 5 -15.21 -1.10 31.64
CA VAL A 5 -14.53 -0.90 30.36
C VAL A 5 -13.07 -0.65 30.67
N ASP A 6 -12.19 -1.47 30.11
CA ASP A 6 -10.75 -1.30 30.19
C ASP A 6 -10.29 -0.26 29.17
N PHE A 7 -9.67 0.83 29.65
CA PHE A 7 -9.11 1.91 28.83
C PHE A 7 -7.57 1.85 28.77
N THR A 8 -6.96 0.77 29.27
CA THR A 8 -5.49 0.67 29.40
C THR A 8 -4.78 0.14 28.16
N THR A 9 -5.50 -0.28 27.13
CA THR A 9 -4.91 -0.60 25.82
C THR A 9 -4.79 0.70 25.02
N PRO A 10 -3.58 1.28 24.83
CA PRO A 10 -3.43 2.42 23.94
C PRO A 10 -3.74 1.92 22.53
N VAL A 11 -4.94 2.23 22.04
CA VAL A 11 -5.23 2.18 20.60
C VAL A 11 -4.38 3.29 19.99
N ILE A 12 -3.13 2.98 19.63
CA ILE A 12 -2.29 3.88 18.85
C ILE A 12 -2.95 3.94 17.47
N LYS A 13 -3.79 4.96 17.25
CA LYS A 13 -4.27 5.27 15.91
C LYS A 13 -3.07 5.66 15.08
N LEU A 14 -2.75 4.84 14.09
CA LEU A 14 -1.70 5.17 13.13
C LEU A 14 -2.24 6.33 12.29
N ASN A 15 -1.47 7.41 12.22
CA ASN A 15 -1.83 8.50 11.33
C ASN A 15 -1.80 7.98 9.89
N GLN A 16 -2.72 8.48 9.06
CA GLN A 16 -2.62 8.24 7.62
C GLN A 16 -1.27 8.77 7.12
N LEU A 17 -0.60 7.97 6.29
CA LEU A 17 0.67 8.37 5.70
C LEU A 17 0.47 9.62 4.83
N SER A 18 1.36 10.60 4.98
CA SER A 18 1.41 11.74 4.07
C SER A 18 1.89 11.30 2.68
N PRO A 19 1.65 12.10 1.63
CA PRO A 19 2.22 11.85 0.31
C PRO A 19 3.74 11.69 0.32
N GLU A 20 4.44 12.45 1.18
CA GLU A 20 5.89 12.37 1.37
C GLU A 20 6.30 11.05 2.03
N GLU A 21 5.59 10.62 3.08
CA GLU A 21 5.89 9.35 3.74
C GLU A 21 5.63 8.15 2.82
N LEU A 22 4.61 8.25 1.98
CA LEU A 22 4.30 7.25 0.97
C LEU A 22 5.34 7.22 -0.16
N PHE A 23 5.85 8.37 -0.56
CA PHE A 23 6.97 8.46 -1.49
C PHE A 23 8.22 7.77 -0.92
N ILE A 24 8.59 8.09 0.33
CA ILE A 24 9.73 7.45 1.01
C ILE A 24 9.50 5.94 1.12
N LEU A 25 8.27 5.51 1.43
CA LEU A 25 7.92 4.09 1.47
C LEU A 25 8.19 3.41 0.12
N MET A 26 7.85 4.05 -1.01
CA MET A 26 8.15 3.52 -2.33
C MET A 26 9.64 3.47 -2.64
N GLU A 27 10.43 4.47 -2.22
CA GLU A 27 11.90 4.42 -2.32
C GLU A 27 12.47 3.20 -1.58
N ARG A 28 11.99 2.95 -0.35
CA ARG A 28 12.41 1.77 0.43
C ARG A 28 11.98 0.46 -0.21
N LEU A 29 10.82 0.42 -0.87
CA LEU A 29 10.39 -0.76 -1.63
C LEU A 29 11.28 -1.01 -2.85
N CYS A 30 11.70 0.04 -3.57
CA CYS A 30 12.69 -0.09 -4.64
C CYS A 30 14.00 -0.69 -4.12
N GLU A 31 14.55 -0.14 -3.04
CA GLU A 31 15.79 -0.64 -2.40
C GLU A 31 15.66 -2.10 -1.97
N LEU A 32 14.58 -2.46 -1.27
CA LEU A 32 14.37 -3.81 -0.76
C LEU A 32 14.19 -4.82 -1.89
N HIS A 33 13.37 -4.47 -2.89
CA HIS A 33 13.09 -5.35 -4.02
C HIS A 33 14.33 -5.59 -4.88
N SER A 34 15.09 -4.53 -5.18
CA SER A 34 16.37 -4.62 -5.90
C SER A 34 17.42 -5.43 -5.15
N ALA A 35 17.57 -5.21 -3.85
CA ALA A 35 18.46 -5.99 -3.01
C ALA A 35 18.06 -7.47 -2.96
N HIS A 36 16.76 -7.78 -2.88
CA HIS A 36 16.26 -9.15 -2.80
C HIS A 36 16.50 -9.95 -4.10
N TYR A 37 16.24 -9.34 -5.25
CA TYR A 37 16.39 -9.98 -6.57
C TYR A 37 17.75 -9.69 -7.23
N ASN A 38 18.62 -8.93 -6.57
CA ASN A 38 19.99 -8.66 -6.97
C ASN A 38 20.12 -7.97 -8.34
N TYR A 39 19.26 -6.97 -8.62
CA TYR A 39 19.26 -6.14 -9.83
C TYR A 39 19.30 -4.64 -9.49
N ASP A 40 19.62 -3.79 -10.45
CA ASP A 40 19.56 -2.33 -10.27
C ASP A 40 18.15 -1.79 -10.58
N CYS A 41 17.44 -1.29 -9.57
CA CYS A 41 16.15 -0.60 -9.80
C CYS A 41 16.39 0.73 -10.50
N ARG A 42 15.72 0.95 -11.64
CA ARG A 42 15.89 2.14 -12.48
C ARG A 42 14.83 3.23 -12.24
N LEU A 43 13.99 3.08 -11.22
CA LEU A 43 12.97 4.07 -10.90
C LEU A 43 13.57 5.16 -10.00
N GLY A 44 13.47 6.41 -10.42
CA GLY A 44 13.85 7.60 -9.66
C GLY A 44 12.65 8.46 -9.26
N GLU A 45 12.94 9.67 -8.78
CA GLU A 45 11.94 10.60 -8.27
C GLU A 45 10.79 10.87 -9.25
N HIS A 46 11.10 10.97 -10.54
CA HIS A 46 10.12 11.22 -11.58
C HIS A 46 9.10 10.08 -11.67
N GLU A 47 9.56 8.84 -11.78
CA GLU A 47 8.71 7.66 -11.94
C GLU A 47 7.84 7.44 -10.70
N LEU A 48 8.42 7.60 -9.50
CA LEU A 48 7.68 7.47 -8.24
C LEU A 48 6.58 8.53 -8.12
N THR A 49 6.88 9.78 -8.50
CA THR A 49 5.90 10.86 -8.52
C THR A 49 4.78 10.61 -9.52
N VAL A 50 5.12 10.13 -10.73
CA VAL A 50 4.14 9.81 -11.78
C VAL A 50 3.24 8.66 -11.34
N PHE A 51 3.81 7.62 -10.73
CA PHE A 51 3.04 6.51 -10.18
C PHE A 51 2.02 7.00 -9.13
N LEU A 52 2.46 7.74 -8.11
CA LEU A 52 1.59 8.26 -7.06
C LEU A 52 0.45 9.11 -7.61
N LYS A 53 0.77 10.05 -8.51
CA LYS A 53 -0.25 10.88 -9.17
C LYS A 53 -1.24 10.05 -9.96
N THR A 54 -0.78 9.02 -10.66
CA THR A 54 -1.63 8.13 -11.44
C THR A 54 -2.60 7.36 -10.55
N VAL A 55 -2.10 6.81 -9.46
CA VAL A 55 -2.90 6.05 -8.49
C VAL A 55 -3.96 6.95 -7.84
N VAL A 56 -3.57 8.14 -7.39
CA VAL A 56 -4.49 9.10 -6.75
C VAL A 56 -5.54 9.63 -7.73
N SER A 57 -5.16 9.91 -8.98
CA SER A 57 -6.07 10.52 -9.97
C SER A 57 -7.12 9.54 -10.49
N ARG A 58 -6.86 8.23 -10.44
CA ARG A 58 -7.74 7.20 -11.00
C ARG A 58 -8.82 6.76 -10.03
N LEU A 59 -8.60 6.93 -8.73
CA LEU A 59 -9.59 6.65 -7.72
C LEU A 59 -10.44 7.91 -7.54
N GLY A 60 -11.73 7.79 -7.88
CA GLY A 60 -12.67 8.88 -7.67
C GLY A 60 -12.84 9.21 -6.19
N ALA A 61 -13.55 10.31 -5.89
CA ALA A 61 -13.75 10.80 -4.52
C ALA A 61 -14.37 9.78 -3.54
N ASP A 62 -15.01 8.73 -4.06
CA ASP A 62 -15.72 7.71 -3.28
C ASP A 62 -14.91 6.42 -3.05
N GLN A 63 -13.67 6.33 -3.54
CA GLN A 63 -12.83 5.14 -3.36
C GLN A 63 -11.73 5.33 -2.31
N LEU A 64 -11.70 4.41 -1.35
CA LEU A 64 -10.68 4.35 -0.33
C LEU A 64 -9.39 3.80 -0.93
N LEU A 65 -8.37 4.66 -0.93
CA LEU A 65 -7.00 4.29 -1.23
C LEU A 65 -6.22 4.25 0.08
N THR A 66 -5.76 3.06 0.46
CA THR A 66 -4.95 2.85 1.65
C THR A 66 -3.50 2.62 1.25
N PRO A 67 -2.54 2.87 2.15
CA PRO A 67 -1.14 2.53 1.92
C PRO A 67 -0.93 1.06 1.50
N ARG A 68 -1.78 0.13 1.98
CA ARG A 68 -1.72 -1.29 1.62
C ARG A 68 -1.99 -1.52 0.14
N GLU A 69 -3.02 -0.88 -0.44
CA GLU A 69 -3.28 -1.02 -1.87
C GLU A 69 -2.15 -0.42 -2.71
N ILE A 70 -1.65 0.76 -2.32
CA ILE A 70 -0.58 1.45 -3.04
C ILE A 70 0.69 0.61 -3.06
N THR A 71 1.09 0.08 -1.91
CA THR A 71 2.29 -0.77 -1.80
C THR A 71 2.17 -2.09 -2.55
N ARG A 72 1.03 -2.78 -2.47
CA ARG A 72 0.75 -4.01 -3.24
C ARG A 72 0.93 -3.75 -4.73
N ASP A 73 0.32 -2.67 -5.21
CA ASP A 73 0.31 -2.35 -6.62
C ASP A 73 1.72 -1.93 -7.06
N PHE A 74 2.39 -1.06 -6.30
CA PHE A 74 3.77 -0.69 -6.60
C PHE A 74 4.72 -1.90 -6.68
N LEU A 75 4.62 -2.86 -5.76
CA LEU A 75 5.38 -4.13 -5.85
C LEU A 75 5.01 -4.95 -7.10
N GLY A 76 3.74 -4.96 -7.49
CA GLY A 76 3.31 -5.55 -8.76
C GLY A 76 3.98 -4.91 -9.98
N LEU A 77 4.10 -3.58 -9.99
CA LEU A 77 4.82 -2.84 -11.02
C LEU A 77 6.31 -3.20 -11.04
N LEU A 78 6.96 -3.23 -9.87
CA LEU A 78 8.37 -3.63 -9.76
C LEU A 78 8.62 -5.05 -10.27
N ASN A 79 7.72 -5.98 -9.95
CA ASN A 79 7.77 -7.35 -10.45
C ASN A 79 7.70 -7.42 -11.98
N ILE A 80 6.81 -6.64 -12.61
CA ILE A 80 6.68 -6.63 -14.08
C ILE A 80 7.96 -6.09 -14.73
N LEU A 81 8.49 -4.96 -14.24
CA LEU A 81 9.71 -4.37 -14.77
C LEU A 81 10.93 -5.27 -14.57
N TYR A 82 11.00 -5.97 -13.43
CA TYR A 82 12.05 -6.96 -13.17
C TYR A 82 11.99 -8.15 -14.13
N GLN A 83 10.78 -8.65 -14.41
CA GLN A 83 10.57 -9.80 -15.32
C GLN A 83 10.76 -9.44 -16.80
N ASN A 84 10.59 -8.17 -17.17
CA ASN A 84 10.64 -7.68 -18.55
C ASN A 84 11.59 -6.47 -18.65
N PRO A 85 12.92 -6.67 -18.55
CA PRO A 85 13.90 -5.59 -18.44
C PRO A 85 13.98 -4.65 -19.67
N GLU A 86 13.42 -5.07 -20.80
CA GLU A 86 13.24 -4.27 -22.01
C GLU A 86 12.04 -3.30 -21.94
N THR A 87 11.11 -3.53 -21.01
CA THR A 87 9.93 -2.68 -20.82
C THR A 87 10.32 -1.42 -20.03
N SER A 88 9.98 -0.25 -20.57
CA SER A 88 10.16 1.01 -19.82
C SER A 88 8.98 1.26 -18.88
N PHE A 89 9.24 2.03 -17.81
CA PHE A 89 8.20 2.49 -16.90
C PHE A 89 7.07 3.22 -17.66
N ASP A 90 7.42 4.14 -18.55
CA ASP A 90 6.43 4.90 -19.34
C ASP A 90 5.57 3.99 -20.22
N ALA A 91 6.16 2.97 -20.85
CA ALA A 91 5.41 2.01 -21.66
C ALA A 91 4.38 1.28 -20.78
N LEU A 92 4.79 0.79 -19.62
CA LEU A 92 3.92 0.07 -18.70
C LEU A 92 2.78 0.94 -18.16
N MET A 93 3.07 2.19 -17.78
CA MET A 93 2.07 3.13 -17.28
C MET A 93 1.01 3.51 -18.32
N ASN A 94 1.41 3.55 -19.60
CA ASN A 94 0.54 3.84 -20.73
C ASN A 94 -0.27 2.62 -21.19
N GLU A 95 0.35 1.44 -21.31
CA GLU A 95 -0.30 0.22 -21.81
C GLU A 95 -1.33 -0.36 -20.84
N GLN A 96 -1.02 -0.37 -19.54
CA GLN A 96 -1.85 -1.13 -18.60
C GLN A 96 -3.10 -0.40 -18.14
N ASN A 97 -3.28 0.88 -18.51
CA ASN A 97 -4.22 1.75 -17.78
C ASN A 97 -4.11 1.52 -16.26
N TYR A 98 -2.88 1.27 -15.76
CA TYR A 98 -2.56 0.77 -14.43
C TYR A 98 -3.63 1.05 -13.36
N THR A 99 -4.51 0.07 -13.11
CA THR A 99 -5.69 0.28 -12.26
C THR A 99 -5.40 -0.27 -10.87
N VAL A 100 -5.38 0.63 -9.89
CA VAL A 100 -5.29 0.24 -8.49
C VAL A 100 -6.63 -0.31 -8.04
N LYS A 101 -6.61 -1.49 -7.42
CA LYS A 101 -7.83 -2.04 -6.80
C LYS A 101 -7.99 -1.37 -5.46
N SER A 102 -9.08 -0.62 -5.27
CA SER A 102 -9.47 0.05 -4.03
C SER A 102 -9.66 -0.93 -2.88
N ALA A 103 -9.61 -0.42 -1.65
CA ALA A 103 -10.03 -1.18 -0.49
C ALA A 103 -11.52 -1.53 -0.58
N GLU A 104 -11.89 -2.72 -0.09
CA GLU A 104 -13.29 -3.13 0.02
C GLU A 104 -14.02 -2.42 1.19
N SER A 105 -13.27 -1.90 2.16
CA SER A 105 -13.75 -1.19 3.36
C SER A 105 -12.63 -0.36 4.00
N ASP A 106 -12.99 0.61 4.84
CA ASP A 106 -12.03 1.45 5.54
C ASP A 106 -11.28 0.62 6.59
N PRO A 107 -9.94 0.47 6.48
CA PRO A 107 -9.15 -0.33 7.42
C PRO A 107 -9.15 0.21 8.85
N GLU A 108 -9.50 1.48 9.06
CA GLU A 108 -9.65 2.08 10.39
C GLU A 108 -11.04 1.82 11.00
N THR A 109 -11.98 1.28 10.22
CA THR A 109 -13.26 0.84 10.75
C THR A 109 -13.07 -0.53 11.40
N ILE A 110 -13.00 -0.54 12.74
CA ILE A 110 -13.10 -1.78 13.51
C ILE A 110 -14.52 -2.31 13.30
N ASN A 111 -14.67 -3.33 12.44
CA ASN A 111 -15.91 -4.09 12.40
C ASN A 111 -16.06 -4.77 13.77
N SER A 112 -17.15 -4.44 14.48
CA SER A 112 -17.52 -5.06 15.76
C SER A 112 -17.73 -6.58 15.67
N ASP A 113 -17.72 -7.14 14.46
CA ASP A 113 -17.85 -8.57 14.20
C ASP A 113 -16.49 -9.31 14.25
N HIS A 114 -15.37 -8.59 14.45
CA HIS A 114 -14.03 -9.19 14.62
C HIS A 114 -13.67 -9.55 16.07
N ASP A 115 -14.62 -9.47 17.02
CA ASP A 115 -14.43 -9.99 18.38
C ASP A 115 -14.18 -11.53 18.39
N ASP A 116 -14.51 -12.25 17.30
CA ASP A 116 -14.25 -13.70 17.17
C ASP A 116 -12.81 -14.05 16.72
N LEU A 117 -11.95 -13.09 16.39
CA LEU A 117 -10.54 -13.38 15.99
C LEU A 117 -9.57 -13.44 17.18
N PHE A 118 -10.06 -13.26 18.41
CA PHE A 118 -9.37 -13.59 19.64
C PHE A 118 -9.88 -14.92 20.21
N ALA A 119 -9.95 -15.95 19.37
CA ALA A 119 -10.08 -17.31 19.89
C ALA A 119 -8.87 -17.60 20.79
N GLU A 120 -9.16 -17.77 22.07
CA GLU A 120 -8.26 -18.16 23.15
C GLU A 120 -7.35 -19.31 22.68
N PHE A 121 -6.03 -19.10 22.68
CA PHE A 121 -5.10 -20.23 22.56
C PHE A 121 -5.16 -20.97 23.90
N ASP A 122 -5.94 -22.04 23.95
CA ASP A 122 -5.84 -23.01 25.04
C ASP A 122 -4.42 -23.61 25.01
N ILE A 123 -3.65 -23.33 26.08
CA ILE A 123 -2.31 -23.88 26.34
C ILE A 123 -2.44 -25.11 27.25
#